data_AF-A0A1Y4AGA5-F1
#
_entry.id   AF-A0A1Y4AGA5-F1
#
_cell.length_a   1.000
_cell.length_b   1.000
_cell.length_c   1.000
_cell.angle_alpha   90.00
_cell.angle_beta   90.00
_cell.angle_gamma   90.00
#
_symmetry.space_group_name_H-M   'P 1'
#
loop_
_entity.id
_entity.type
_entity.pdbx_description
1 polymer ?
#
loop_
_entity_poly.entity_id
_entity_poly.type
_entity_poly.pdbx_seq_one_letter_code
_entity_poly.pdbx_strand_id
1 'polypeptide(L)' 'MSTLLFLGPIGTSEILLIAFIALLLFGGKKIPELMHGLGKGIKTFKDGMNGIEKEIDKGLDADSSKDISMSEKK' A
#
# COMPACT_ATOMS: atom_id res chain seq x y z
N MET A 1 -25.77 -27.41 21.17
CA MET A 1 -26.26 -26.36 20.24
C MET A 1 -25.20 -25.27 20.16
N SER A 2 -24.12 -25.52 19.42
CA SER A 2 -22.96 -24.61 19.32
C SER A 2 -22.41 -24.54 17.89
N THR A 3 -23.00 -25.32 16.98
CA THR A 3 -22.54 -25.52 15.60
C THR A 3 -22.92 -24.36 14.67
N LEU A 4 -23.77 -23.43 15.11
CA LEU A 4 -24.26 -22.31 14.30
C LEU A 4 -23.42 -21.03 14.45
N LEU A 5 -22.50 -20.94 15.41
CA LEU A 5 -21.54 -19.83 15.47
C LEU A 5 -20.50 -19.92 14.35
N PHE A 6 -20.21 -21.13 13.87
CA PHE A 6 -19.19 -21.41 12.85
C PHE A 6 -19.59 -21.03 11.41
N LEU A 7 -20.87 -20.71 11.16
CA LEU A 7 -21.42 -20.32 9.84
C LEU A 7 -22.04 -18.91 9.87
N GLY A 8 -21.71 -18.09 10.86
CA GLY A 8 -21.94 -16.65 10.80
C GLY A 8 -20.80 -15.97 10.04
N PRO A 9 -20.95 -14.71 9.57
CA PRO A 9 -19.81 -13.96 9.06
C PRO A 9 -18.71 -14.03 10.11
N ILE A 10 -17.54 -14.57 9.74
CA ILE A 10 -16.37 -14.84 10.59
C ILE A 10 -16.35 -13.80 11.71
N GLY A 11 -16.76 -14.22 12.91
CA GLY A 11 -16.96 -13.30 14.01
C GLY A 11 -15.62 -12.81 14.51
N THR A 12 -15.64 -11.70 15.27
CA THR A 12 -14.46 -11.22 15.99
C THR A 12 -13.82 -12.33 16.84
N SER A 13 -14.64 -13.26 17.34
CA SER A 13 -14.23 -14.44 18.10
C SER A 13 -13.38 -15.43 17.30
N GLU A 14 -13.79 -15.81 16.07
CA GLU A 14 -12.97 -16.69 15.23
C GLU A 14 -11.64 -16.03 14.83
N ILE A 15 -11.67 -14.75 14.45
CA ILE A 15 -10.46 -14.01 14.10
C ILE A 15 -9.50 -13.94 15.29
N LEU A 16 -10.02 -13.72 16.51
CA LEU A 16 -9.20 -13.68 17.72
C LEU A 16 -8.58 -15.05 18.02
N LEU A 17 -9.32 -16.14 17.81
CA LEU A 17 -8.80 -17.50 18.00
C LEU A 17 -7.69 -17.83 16.98
N ILE A 18 -7.88 -17.50 15.70
CA ILE A 18 -6.88 -17.70 14.65
C ILE A 18 -5.64 -16.85 14.96
N ALA A 19 -5.84 -15.58 15.33
CA ALA A 19 -4.76 -14.68 15.72
C ALA A 19 -3.99 -15.23 16.92
N PHE A 20 -4.67 -15.82 17.90
CA PHE A 20 -4.04 -16.43 19.08
C PHE A 20 -3.18 -17.64 18.71
N ILE A 21 -3.69 -18.53 17.85
CA ILE A 21 -2.91 -19.68 17.33
C ILE A 21 -1.71 -19.19 16.51
N ALA A 22 -1.90 -18.21 15.63
CA ALA A 22 -0.81 -17.61 14.87
C ALA A 22 0.24 -16.96 15.80
N LEU A 23 -0.19 -16.33 16.90
CA LEU A 23 0.69 -15.74 17.91
C LEU A 23 1.50 -16.81 18.65
N LEU A 24 0.94 -18.00 18.88
CA LEU A 24 1.67 -19.11 19.48
C LEU A 24 2.69 -19.72 18.51
N LEU A 25 2.34 -19.85 17.22
CA LEU A 25 3.22 -20.40 16.19
C LEU A 25 4.37 -19.46 15.81
N PHE A 26 4.06 -18.18 15.60
CA PHE A 26 5.03 -17.18 15.15
C PHE A 26 5.61 -16.35 16.31
N GLY A 27 4.97 -16.34 17.47
CA GLY A 27 5.34 -15.51 18.62
C GLY A 27 4.79 -14.08 18.51
N GLY A 28 4.56 -13.46 19.68
CA GLY A 28 4.07 -12.08 19.80
C GLY A 28 4.89 -10.99 19.11
N LYS A 29 6.16 -11.27 18.82
CA LYS A 29 7.10 -10.31 18.26
C LYS A 29 7.20 -10.35 16.74
N LYS A 30 6.90 -11.49 16.09
CA LYS A 30 7.08 -11.64 14.64
C LYS A 30 6.01 -10.95 13.81
N ILE A 31 4.75 -10.95 14.26
CA ILE A 31 3.65 -10.27 13.54
C ILE A 31 3.92 -8.75 13.43
N PRO A 32 4.24 -8.02 14.53
CA PRO A 32 4.59 -6.60 14.45
C PRO A 32 5.86 -6.33 13.65
N GLU A 33 6.89 -7.17 13.78
CA GLU A 33 8.17 -7.03 13.08
C GLU A 33 7.99 -7.15 11.56
N LEU A 34 7.19 -8.14 11.11
CA LEU A 34 6.83 -8.30 9.70
C LEU A 34 5.99 -7.13 9.19
N MET A 35 4.97 -6.70 9.96
CA MET A 35 4.16 -5.52 9.60
C MET A 35 5.01 -4.26 9.46
N HIS A 36 5.99 -4.06 10.34
CA HIS A 36 6.89 -2.90 10.28
C HIS A 36 7.76 -2.92 9.02
N GLY A 37 8.28 -4.10 8.64
CA GLY A 37 9.03 -4.29 7.40
C GLY A 37 8.18 -4.05 6.14
N LEU A 38 6.99 -4.67 6.09
CA LEU A 38 6.05 -4.55 4.97
C LEU A 38 5.54 -3.11 4.82
N GLY A 39 5.22 -2.45 5.94
CA GLY A 39 4.77 -1.06 5.96
C GLY A 39 5.83 -0.08 5.45
N LYS A 40 7.09 -0.28 5.83
CA LYS A 40 8.21 0.50 5.27
C LYS A 40 8.37 0.26 3.77
N GLY A 41 8.32 -1.00 3.32
CA GLY A 41 8.44 -1.36 1.90
C GLY A 41 7.33 -0.74 1.04
N ILE A 42 6.08 -0.84 1.49
CA ILE A 42 4.92 -0.22 0.81
C ILE A 42 5.06 1.29 0.77
N LYS A 43 5.51 1.92 1.87
CA LYS A 43 5.75 3.37 1.91
C LYS A 43 6.81 3.80 0.90
N THR A 44 7.97 3.14 0.89
CA THR A 44 9.05 3.47 -0.06
C THR A 44 8.65 3.22 -1.51
N PHE A 45 7.87 2.16 -1.75
CA PHE A 45 7.33 1.86 -3.08
C PHE A 45 6.39 2.97 -3.56
N LYS A 46 5.46 3.41 -2.68
CA LYS A 46 4.54 4.50 -2.99
C LYS A 46 5.25 5.84 -3.18
N ASP A 47 6.23 6.15 -2.34
CA ASP A 47 7.02 7.39 -2.45
C ASP A 47 7.80 7.43 -3.77
N GLY A 48 8.41 6.31 -4.19
CA GLY A 48 9.09 6.19 -5.47
C GLY A 48 8.15 6.33 -6.68
N MET A 49 6.98 5.69 -6.63
CA MET A 49 5.99 5.77 -7.70
C MET A 49 5.43 7.18 -7.87
N ASN A 50 5.13 7.87 -6.77
CA ASN A 50 4.68 9.27 -6.78
C ASN A 50 5.76 10.24 -7.29
N GLY A 51 7.04 9.94 -7.04
CA GLY A 51 8.16 10.72 -7.57
C GLY A 51 8.23 10.64 -9.08
N ILE A 52 8.13 9.41 -9.62
CA ILE A 52 8.12 9.14 -11.06
C ILE A 52 6.91 9.79 -11.73
N GLU A 53 5.71 9.68 -11.15
CA GLU A 53 4.49 10.31 -11.69
C GLU A 53 4.63 11.82 -11.79
N LYS A 54 5.20 12.47 -10.76
CA LYS A 54 5.46 13.92 -10.78
C LYS A 54 6.54 14.35 -11.77
N GLU A 55 7.53 13.50 -12.05
CA GLU A 55 8.55 13.77 -13.06
C GLU A 55 7.99 13.61 -14.48
N ILE A 56 7.11 12.64 -14.69
CA ILE A 56 6.40 12.44 -15.96
C ILE A 56 5.46 13.62 -16.24
N ASP A 57 4.66 14.05 -15.25
CA ASP A 57 3.72 15.16 -15.38
C ASP A 57 4.45 16.49 -15.70
N LYS A 58 5.54 16.78 -14.97
CA LYS A 58 6.38 17.95 -15.24
C LYS A 58 7.12 17.90 -16.58
N GLY A 59 7.47 16.72 -17.07
CA GLY A 59 8.09 16.54 -18.38
C GLY A 59 7.14 16.83 -19.53
N LEU A 60 5.85 16.50 -19.37
CA LEU A 60 4.79 16.75 -20.35
C LEU A 60 4.42 18.24 -20.44
N ASP A 61 4.46 18.96 -19.31
CA ASP A 61 4.24 20.42 -19.28
C ASP A 61 5.40 21.22 -19.90
N ALA A 62 6.64 20.71 -19.82
CA ALA A 62 7.84 21.39 -20.31
C ALA A 62 8.05 21.26 -21.83
N ASP A 63 7.45 20.26 -22.49
CA ASP A 63 7.55 20.03 -23.93
C ASP A 63 6.50 20.85 -24.72
N SER A 64 5.31 21.07 -24.13
CA SER A 64 4.20 21.77 -24.80
C SER A 64 4.37 23.30 -24.88
N SER A 65 5.29 23.90 -24.10
CA SER A 65 5.48 25.36 -24.05
C SER A 65 6.58 25.90 -24.96
N LYS A 66 7.42 25.03 -25.57
CA LYS A 66 8.58 25.47 -26.38
C LYS A 66 8.28 25.70 -27.87
N ASP A 67 7.23 25.08 -28.43
CA ASP A 67 6.97 25.16 -29.87
C ASP A 67 6.14 26.38 -30.32
N ILE A 68 5.43 27.07 -29.41
CA ILE A 68 4.53 28.18 -29.80
C ILE A 68 5.26 29.54 -29.92
N SER A 69 6.40 29.73 -29.24
CA SER A 69 7.09 31.05 -29.24
C SER A 69 8.03 31.31 -30.43
N MET A 70 8.30 30.29 -31.27
CA MET A 70 9.24 30.44 -32.39
C MET A 70 8.57 30.79 -33.74
N SER A 71 7.23 30.86 -33.81
CA SER A 71 6.48 31.08 -35.05
C SER A 71 6.00 32.53 -35.29
N GLU A 72 5.94 33.39 -34.28
CA GLU A 72 5.35 34.75 -34.44
C GLU A 72 6.35 35.87 -34.76
N LYS A 73 7.64 35.56 -34.92
CA LYS A 73 8.66 36.57 -35.25
C LYS A 73 9.33 36.33 -36.59
N LYS A 74 8.53 36.09 -37.63
CA LYS A 74 9.00 36.14 -39.02
C LYS A 74 8.02 36.87 -39.92
#